data_AF-A0A976DYJ9-F1
#
_entry.id   AF-A0A976DYJ9-F1
#
_cell.length_a   1.000
_cell.length_b   1.000
_cell.length_c   1.000
_cell.angle_alpha   90.00
_cell.angle_beta   90.00
_cell.angle_gamma   90.00
#
_symmetry.space_group_name_H-M   'P 1'
#
loop_
_entity.id
_entity.type
_entity.pdbx_description
1 polymer ?
#
loop_
_entity_poly.entity_id
_entity_poly.type
_entity_poly.pdbx_seq_one_letter_code
_entity_poly.pdbx_strand_id
1 'polypeptide(L)'
;MVFDFLKGEFIDVITWLDDTRDTMVWRFDRRGQAIKMGAKLTVREGQAAVFIHEGQLADVFGPGLYMLETNNLPILTTLQHWDHGFQSPFKSEVYFVNTTRFNDQKWGTKNPIMARDPEFGPVRLRAFGTYS
;
A
#
# COMPACT_ATOMS: atom_id res chain seq x y z
N MET A 1 32.71 -6.06 26.04
CA MET A 1 32.35 -4.69 25.62
C MET A 1 33.39 -4.23 24.63
N VAL A 2 33.00 -3.47 23.60
CA VAL A 2 33.73 -3.20 22.35
C VAL A 2 33.52 -4.33 21.32
N PHE A 3 33.06 -4.00 20.11
CA PHE A 3 32.70 -4.87 18.96
C PHE A 3 31.23 -5.29 18.75
N ASP A 4 30.24 -4.40 18.92
CA ASP A 4 28.91 -4.64 18.30
C ASP A 4 28.23 -3.38 17.73
N PHE A 5 29.03 -2.36 17.35
CA PHE A 5 28.50 -1.11 16.77
C PHE A 5 28.82 -0.92 15.28
N LEU A 6 29.50 -1.88 14.65
CA LEU A 6 29.95 -1.79 13.24
C LEU A 6 29.41 -2.93 12.37
N LYS A 7 28.12 -3.25 12.49
CA LYS A 7 27.43 -4.13 11.54
C LYS A 7 26.13 -3.52 11.05
N GLY A 8 26.26 -2.76 9.96
CA GLY A 8 25.24 -2.73 8.92
C GLY A 8 24.25 -1.59 9.00
N GLU A 9 24.65 -0.41 8.52
CA GLU A 9 23.74 0.38 7.69
C GLU A 9 23.44 -0.39 6.40
N PHE A 10 22.70 -1.50 6.52
CA PHE A 10 22.07 -2.10 5.36
C PHE A 10 21.06 -1.05 4.86
N ILE A 11 21.31 -0.52 3.67
CA ILE A 11 20.33 0.24 2.90
C ILE A 11 19.07 -0.61 2.86
N ASP A 12 17.98 -0.09 3.42
CA ASP A 12 16.71 -0.80 3.42
C ASP A 12 16.17 -0.84 1.99
N VAL A 13 15.89 -2.04 1.47
CA VAL A 13 15.35 -2.22 0.13
C VAL A 13 13.88 -2.59 0.28
N ILE A 14 13.01 -1.66 -0.07
CA ILE A 14 11.57 -1.80 -0.02
C ILE A 14 11.10 -2.29 -1.38
N THR A 15 10.60 -3.53 -1.43
CA THR A 15 10.08 -4.16 -2.64
C THR A 15 8.94 -5.09 -2.26
N TRP A 16 8.02 -5.28 -3.20
CA TRP A 16 6.99 -6.30 -3.12
C TRP A 16 7.04 -7.18 -4.36
N LEU A 17 6.93 -8.49 -4.15
CA LEU A 17 6.72 -9.49 -5.19
C LEU A 17 5.33 -10.06 -4.95
N ASP A 18 4.38 -9.70 -5.82
CA ASP A 18 3.04 -10.30 -5.80
C ASP A 18 3.14 -11.73 -6.31
N ASP A 19 2.91 -12.70 -5.43
CA ASP A 19 2.96 -14.13 -5.70
C ASP A 19 1.57 -14.75 -5.95
N THR A 20 0.50 -14.01 -5.67
CA THR A 20 -0.86 -14.55 -5.56
C THR A 20 -1.83 -14.00 -6.61
N ARG A 21 -1.51 -12.87 -7.26
CA ARG A 21 -2.33 -12.19 -8.30
C ARG A 21 -3.75 -11.81 -7.86
N ASP A 22 -4.09 -12.02 -6.59
CA ASP A 22 -5.36 -11.64 -5.96
C ASP A 22 -5.17 -10.54 -4.90
N THR A 23 -3.92 -10.21 -4.57
CA THR A 23 -3.58 -9.17 -3.61
C THR A 23 -3.65 -7.79 -4.28
N MET A 24 -4.71 -7.04 -3.95
CA MET A 24 -4.90 -5.68 -4.47
C MET A 24 -4.01 -4.65 -3.76
N VAL A 25 -3.83 -4.79 -2.45
CA VAL A 25 -3.02 -3.88 -1.64
C VAL A 25 -2.21 -4.69 -0.64
N TRP A 26 -0.91 -4.43 -0.60
CA TRP A 26 0.00 -5.02 0.37
C TRP A 26 0.75 -3.93 1.13
N ARG A 27 0.77 -4.02 2.47
CA ARG A 27 1.56 -3.13 3.29
C ARG A 27 2.92 -3.75 3.58
N PHE A 28 3.98 -2.99 3.31
CA PHE A 28 5.33 -3.38 3.68
C PHE A 28 5.46 -3.46 5.20
N ASP A 29 5.67 -4.68 5.72
CA ASP A 29 5.81 -4.90 7.16
C ASP A 29 7.28 -4.80 7.58
N ARG A 30 7.55 -3.91 8.53
CA ARG A 30 8.86 -3.75 9.17
C ARG A 30 8.67 -3.66 10.68
N ARG A 31 9.49 -4.40 11.43
CA ARG A 31 9.56 -4.28 12.89
C ARG A 31 9.78 -2.81 13.28
N GLY A 32 8.79 -2.23 13.95
CA GLY A 32 8.82 -0.86 14.45
C GLY A 32 8.33 0.22 13.48
N GLN A 33 7.90 -0.11 12.25
CA GLN A 33 7.31 0.83 11.28
C GLN A 33 8.18 2.07 11.00
N ALA A 34 9.50 1.94 11.16
CA ALA A 34 10.45 3.02 10.93
C ALA A 34 11.20 2.75 9.62
N ILE A 35 10.84 3.48 8.57
CA ILE A 35 11.59 3.50 7.31
C ILE A 35 12.76 4.46 7.47
N LYS A 36 13.98 3.98 7.21
CA LYS A 36 15.19 4.81 7.32
C LYS A 36 15.31 5.72 6.11
N MET A 37 15.84 6.93 6.32
CA MET A 37 16.23 7.82 5.22
C MET A 37 17.29 7.14 4.35
N GLY A 38 17.20 7.32 3.03
CA GLY A 38 18.07 6.65 2.06
C GLY A 38 17.65 5.22 1.72
N ALA A 39 16.47 4.77 2.19
CA ALA A 39 15.89 3.50 1.75
C ALA A 39 15.63 3.53 0.23
N LYS A 40 15.88 2.40 -0.43
CA LYS A 40 15.61 2.24 -1.86
C LYS A 40 14.24 1.60 -2.04
N LEU A 41 13.34 2.32 -2.69
CA LEU A 41 12.02 1.83 -3.06
C LEU A 41 12.04 1.35 -4.51
N THR A 42 11.77 0.06 -4.72
CA THR A 42 11.62 -0.52 -6.05
C THR A 42 10.15 -0.80 -6.32
N VAL A 43 9.57 -0.08 -7.27
CA VAL A 43 8.18 -0.26 -7.73
C VAL A 43 8.22 -0.96 -9.08
N ARG A 44 7.52 -2.08 -9.21
CA ARG A 44 7.49 -2.85 -10.46
C ARG A 44 6.38 -2.36 -11.38
N GLU A 45 6.47 -2.71 -12.66
CA GLU A 45 5.35 -2.53 -13.58
C GLU A 45 4.09 -3.25 -13.05
N GLY A 46 2.93 -2.64 -13.27
CA GLY A 46 1.68 -3.15 -12.70
C GLY A 46 1.51 -2.86 -11.20
N GLN A 47 2.39 -2.07 -10.59
CA GLN A 47 2.27 -1.64 -9.20
C GLN A 47 2.41 -0.12 -9.08
N ALA A 48 1.82 0.43 -8.03
CA ALA A 48 2.12 1.75 -7.50
C ALA A 48 2.48 1.61 -6.01
N ALA A 49 3.34 2.47 -5.49
CA ALA A 49 3.67 2.51 -4.07
C ALA A 49 3.20 3.81 -3.44
N VAL A 50 2.35 3.73 -2.43
CA VAL A 50 1.85 4.87 -1.65
C VAL A 50 2.68 4.97 -0.38
N PHE A 51 3.34 6.11 -0.21
CA PHE A 51 4.14 6.42 0.97
C PHE A 51 3.31 7.25 1.95
N ILE A 52 3.16 6.71 3.16
CA ILE A 52 2.45 7.35 4.28
C ILE A 52 3.48 7.73 5.34
N HIS A 53 3.47 8.98 5.75
CA HIS A 53 4.33 9.50 6.79
C HIS A 53 3.47 10.13 7.89
N GLU A 54 3.65 9.70 9.15
CA GLU A 54 2.85 10.19 10.28
C GLU A 54 1.32 10.05 10.10
N GLY A 55 0.91 9.03 9.34
CA GLY A 55 -0.51 8.81 9.01
C GLY A 55 -1.06 9.72 7.91
N GLN A 56 -0.23 10.57 7.29
CA GLN A 56 -0.61 11.38 6.13
C GLN A 56 -0.01 10.85 4.84
N LEU A 57 -0.73 11.01 3.74
CA LEU A 57 -0.22 10.68 2.41
C LEU A 57 0.90 11.66 2.05
N ALA A 58 2.10 11.11 1.86
CA ALA A 58 3.27 11.88 1.54
C ALA A 58 3.59 11.84 0.05
N ASP A 59 3.45 10.68 -0.61
CA ASP A 59 3.66 10.57 -2.06
C ASP A 59 3.07 9.28 -2.67
N VAL A 60 2.95 9.24 -3.99
CA VAL A 60 2.59 8.06 -4.78
C VAL A 60 3.60 7.84 -5.91
N PHE A 61 4.31 6.71 -5.84
CA PHE A 61 5.34 6.32 -6.80
C PHE A 61 4.78 5.35 -7.84
N GLY A 62 4.98 5.66 -9.12
CA GLY A 62 4.76 4.71 -10.22
C GLY A 62 5.94 3.74 -10.41
N PRO A 63 5.92 2.87 -11.43
CA PRO A 63 7.01 1.92 -11.70
C PRO A 63 8.38 2.61 -11.82
N GLY A 64 9.39 2.09 -11.13
CA GLY A 64 10.73 2.68 -11.11
C GLY A 64 11.52 2.38 -9.84
N LEU A 65 12.76 2.88 -9.81
CA LEU A 65 13.63 2.84 -8.63
C LEU A 65 13.74 4.25 -8.04
N TYR A 66 13.38 4.39 -6.77
CA TYR A 66 13.39 5.65 -6.04
C TYR A 66 14.27 5.54 -4.80
N MET A 67 14.89 6.65 -4.43
CA MET A 67 15.53 6.80 -3.14
C MET A 67 14.62 7.67 -2.27
N LEU A 68 14.23 7.14 -1.12
CA LEU A 68 13.39 7.85 -0.16
C LEU A 68 14.25 8.85 0.60
N GLU A 69 14.24 10.08 0.12
CA GLU A 69 14.91 11.24 0.72
C GLU A 69 13.89 12.36 0.90
N THR A 70 13.98 13.09 2.01
CA THR A 70 13.06 14.19 2.37
C THR A 70 12.93 15.25 1.27
N ASN A 71 13.96 15.43 0.45
CA ASN A 71 14.00 16.46 -0.58
C ASN A 71 13.25 16.10 -1.87
N ASN A 72 12.92 14.81 -2.08
CA ASN A 72 12.36 14.31 -3.34
C ASN A 72 10.86 13.99 -3.27
N LEU A 73 10.19 14.24 -2.13
CA LEU A 73 8.77 13.94 -1.91
C LEU A 73 7.92 15.21 -2.18
N PRO A 74 7.25 15.31 -3.34
CA PRO A 74 6.50 16.50 -3.74
C PRO A 74 5.10 16.48 -3.12
N ILE A 75 5.00 16.68 -1.80
CA ILE A 75 3.80 17.07 -1.01
C ILE A 75 4.21 17.48 0.44
N LEU A 76 5.51 17.47 0.80
CA LEU A 76 5.99 17.70 2.18
C LEU A 76 6.12 19.17 2.64
N THR A 77 5.42 20.14 2.05
CA THR A 77 5.62 21.57 2.38
C THR A 77 5.21 21.99 3.80
N THR A 78 4.75 21.08 4.68
CA THR A 78 4.14 21.46 5.97
C THR A 78 4.66 20.75 7.22
N LEU A 79 5.74 19.96 7.15
CA LEU A 79 6.35 19.36 8.36
C LEU A 79 7.50 20.23 8.87
N GLN A 80 7.11 21.33 9.52
CA GLN A 80 7.94 22.45 9.95
C GLN A 80 8.88 22.17 11.15
N HIS A 81 9.16 20.91 11.52
CA HIS A 81 9.89 20.59 12.77
C HIS A 81 10.90 19.43 12.66
N TRP A 82 11.49 19.23 11.49
CA TRP A 82 12.45 18.13 11.26
C TRP A 82 13.91 18.44 11.65
N ASP A 83 14.11 19.30 12.66
CA ASP A 83 15.44 19.69 13.16
C ASP A 83 16.04 18.67 14.17
N HIS A 84 15.34 17.57 14.45
CA HIS A 84 15.84 16.52 15.33
C HIS A 84 16.57 15.42 14.55
N GLY A 85 17.88 15.57 14.49
CA GLY A 85 18.79 14.67 13.79
C GLY A 85 18.55 13.17 14.02
N PHE A 86 18.55 12.44 12.90
CA PHE A 86 19.06 11.07 12.76
C PHE A 86 18.42 9.92 13.54
N GLN A 87 17.24 10.10 14.13
CA GLN A 87 16.28 9.02 14.38
C GLN A 87 14.90 9.61 14.16
N SER A 88 14.24 9.33 13.03
CA SER A 88 12.82 9.69 12.89
C SER A 88 12.04 8.92 13.95
N PRO A 89 11.50 9.55 15.02
CA PRO A 89 10.61 8.86 15.96
C PRO A 89 9.27 8.52 15.32
N PHE A 90 9.07 8.98 14.08
CA PHE A 90 7.82 8.93 13.36
C PHE A 90 7.73 7.70 12.47
N LYS A 91 6.57 7.05 12.58
CA LYS A 91 6.23 5.84 11.85
C LYS A 91 5.91 6.20 10.40
N SER A 92 6.49 5.46 9.47
CA SER A 92 6.25 5.59 8.04
C SER A 92 5.85 4.24 7.47
N GLU A 93 4.91 4.23 6.53
CA GLU A 93 4.34 3.02 5.94
C GLU A 93 4.44 3.11 4.41
N VAL A 94 4.70 1.98 3.75
CA VAL A 94 4.58 1.86 2.30
C VAL A 94 3.49 0.86 1.98
N TYR A 95 2.54 1.27 1.16
CA TYR A 95 1.52 0.40 0.60
C TYR A 95 1.81 0.19 -0.87
N PHE A 96 2.00 -1.05 -1.29
CA PHE A 96 1.99 -1.39 -2.69
C PHE A 96 0.56 -1.67 -3.13
N VAL A 97 0.13 -1.01 -4.19
CA VAL A 97 -1.18 -1.16 -4.82
C VAL A 97 -0.97 -1.81 -6.18
N ASN A 98 -1.66 -2.91 -6.42
CA ASN A 98 -1.66 -3.55 -7.72
C ASN A 98 -2.54 -2.74 -8.68
N THR A 99 -1.98 -2.33 -9.82
CA THR A 99 -2.65 -1.55 -10.87
C THR A 99 -3.06 -2.39 -12.06
N THR A 100 -2.83 -3.71 -12.00
CA THR A 100 -3.30 -4.66 -13.00
C THR A 100 -4.80 -4.94 -12.84
N ARG A 101 -5.42 -5.49 -13.88
CA ARG A 101 -6.85 -5.83 -13.86
C ARG A 101 -7.08 -7.16 -13.15
N PHE A 102 -7.94 -7.13 -12.13
CA PHE A 102 -8.45 -8.31 -11.44
C PHE A 102 -9.67 -8.85 -12.17
N ASN A 103 -9.43 -9.70 -13.16
CA ASN A 103 -10.50 -10.34 -13.94
C ASN A 103 -11.11 -11.51 -13.15
N ASP A 104 -12.23 -12.04 -13.67
CA ASP A 104 -12.89 -13.24 -13.17
C ASP A 104 -13.40 -13.16 -11.72
N GLN A 105 -13.55 -11.94 -11.19
CA GLN A 105 -14.12 -11.71 -9.86
C GLN A 105 -15.63 -11.92 -9.91
N LYS A 106 -16.10 -12.99 -9.27
CA LYS A 106 -17.53 -13.31 -9.17
C LYS A 106 -18.21 -12.42 -8.15
N TRP A 107 -19.36 -11.86 -8.50
CA TRP A 107 -20.20 -11.10 -7.58
C TRP A 107 -21.64 -11.60 -7.63
N GLY A 108 -22.39 -11.36 -6.56
CA GLY A 108 -23.81 -11.66 -6.54
C GLY A 108 -24.38 -11.93 -5.16
N THR A 109 -25.70 -12.07 -5.12
CA THR A 109 -26.45 -12.43 -3.91
C THR A 109 -26.34 -13.94 -3.65
N LYS A 110 -25.76 -14.32 -2.51
CA LYS A 110 -25.62 -15.73 -2.10
C LYS A 110 -26.99 -16.44 -2.04
N ASN A 111 -27.96 -15.81 -1.38
CA ASN A 111 -29.35 -16.28 -1.31
C ASN A 111 -30.28 -15.28 -2.02
N PRO A 112 -31.41 -15.72 -2.60
CA PRO A 112 -32.41 -14.83 -3.16
C PRO A 112 -33.00 -13.88 -2.11
N ILE A 113 -33.22 -12.62 -2.49
CA ILE A 113 -33.92 -11.63 -1.67
C ILE A 113 -35.42 -11.76 -1.99
N MET A 114 -36.22 -12.02 -0.95
CA MET A 114 -37.68 -12.03 -1.08
C MET A 114 -38.17 -10.58 -1.15
N ALA A 115 -38.78 -10.19 -2.27
CA ALA A 115 -39.42 -8.89 -2.44
C ALA A 115 -40.91 -9.09 -2.70
N ARG A 116 -41.73 -8.09 -2.36
CA ARG A 116 -43.16 -8.09 -2.69
C ARG A 116 -43.38 -7.14 -3.85
N ASP A 117 -43.79 -7.70 -4.97
CA ASP A 117 -44.16 -6.98 -6.17
C ASP A 117 -45.69 -6.72 -6.16
N PRO A 118 -46.16 -5.50 -6.49
CA PRO A 118 -47.59 -5.18 -6.52
C PRO A 118 -48.40 -5.95 -7.56
N GLU A 119 -47.80 -6.39 -8.66
CA GLU A 119 -48.45 -7.09 -9.77
C GLU A 119 -48.25 -8.61 -9.67
N PHE A 120 -47.05 -9.05 -9.29
CA PHE A 120 -46.65 -10.46 -9.26
C PHE A 120 -46.68 -11.10 -7.86
N GLY A 121 -46.90 -10.34 -6.78
CA GLY A 121 -46.90 -10.85 -5.42
C GLY A 121 -45.49 -11.13 -4.87
N PRO A 122 -45.27 -12.17 -4.03
CA PRO A 122 -43.95 -12.45 -3.49
C PRO A 122 -42.99 -13.00 -4.56
N VAL A 123 -41.98 -12.21 -4.91
CA VAL A 123 -40.96 -12.52 -5.92
C VAL A 123 -39.58 -12.76 -5.29
N ARG A 124 -38.76 -13.57 -5.97
CA ARG A 124 -37.39 -13.90 -5.54
C ARG A 124 -36.39 -13.19 -6.45
N LEU A 125 -35.75 -12.16 -5.93
CA LEU A 125 -34.73 -11.40 -6.65
C LEU A 125 -33.35 -12.02 -6.42
N ARG A 126 -32.60 -12.24 -7.50
CA ARG A 126 -31.21 -12.66 -7.45
C ARG A 126 -30.42 -11.92 -8.53
N ALA A 127 -29.23 -11.46 -8.19
CA ALA A 127 -28.27 -10.92 -9.13
C ALA A 127 -26.94 -11.62 -8.95
N PHE A 128 -26.27 -11.96 -10.04
CA PHE A 128 -24.92 -12.49 -10.04
C PHE A 128 -24.25 -12.18 -11.38
N GLY A 129 -22.92 -12.16 -11.37
CA GLY A 129 -22.13 -11.93 -12.56
C GLY A 129 -20.64 -12.15 -12.30
N THR A 130 -19.85 -11.89 -13.32
CA THR A 130 -18.40 -11.90 -13.27
C THR A 130 -17.91 -10.53 -13.73
N TYR A 131 -16.96 -9.94 -13.01
CA TYR A 131 -16.27 -8.75 -13.45
C TYR A 131 -15.32 -9.10 -14.60
N SER A 132 -15.54 -8.47 -15.77
CA SER A 132 -14.81 -8.70 -17.02
C SER A 132 -14.10 -7.43 -17.49
#